data_AF-A0A961CGQ3-F1
#
_entry.id   AF-A0A961CGQ3-F1
#
_cell.length_a   1.000
_cell.length_b   1.000
_cell.length_c   1.000
_cell.angle_alpha   90.00
_cell.angle_beta   90.00
_cell.angle_gamma   90.00
#
_symmetry.space_group_name_H-M   'P 1'
#
loop_
_entity.id
_entity.type
_entity.pdbx_description
1 polymer ?
#
loop_
_entity_poly.entity_id
_entity_poly.type
_entity_poly.pdbx_seq_one_letter_code
_entity_poly.pdbx_strand_id
1 'polypeptide(L)'
;DELFAPIGMRSAQPGFDAAGTFVGSSYVHATARDFARFGLLALRGGRWDGRQLLPEGWIDHGRTPRSIDPDDGRRYGAHWWVTGADHGGFWANGFDGQSILCVPAADLVVVRLGRSPQSCADALLGWRGAMADAVLAAG
;
A
#
# COMPACT_ATOMS: atom_id res chain seq x y z
N ASP A 1 -5.83 -6.87 17.24
CA ASP A 1 -7.31 -6.90 17.33
C ASP A 1 -8.02 -5.75 16.63
N GLU A 2 -7.45 -4.55 16.58
CA GLU A 2 -8.13 -3.38 15.97
C GLU A 2 -8.05 -3.30 14.43
N LEU A 3 -7.11 -4.01 13.78
CA LEU A 3 -6.91 -3.94 12.33
C LEU A 3 -7.02 -5.31 11.65
N PHE A 4 -6.08 -6.22 11.93
CA PHE A 4 -5.97 -7.48 11.20
C PHE A 4 -7.23 -8.36 11.30
N ALA A 5 -7.75 -8.54 12.51
CA ALA A 5 -8.96 -9.33 12.72
C ALA A 5 -10.20 -8.71 12.04
N PRO A 6 -10.52 -7.41 12.22
CA PRO A 6 -11.64 -6.75 11.56
C PRO A 6 -11.67 -6.89 10.03
N ILE A 7 -10.52 -6.81 9.37
CA ILE A 7 -10.46 -6.93 7.91
C ILE A 7 -10.14 -8.36 7.43
N GLY A 8 -10.06 -9.33 8.34
CA GLY A 8 -9.86 -10.73 8.01
C GLY A 8 -8.45 -11.09 7.54
N MET A 9 -7.43 -10.34 7.93
CA MET A 9 -6.02 -10.70 7.74
C MET A 9 -5.59 -11.79 8.73
N ARG A 10 -6.00 -13.04 8.48
CA ARG A 10 -5.83 -14.16 9.41
C ARG A 10 -4.42 -14.75 9.45
N SER A 11 -3.61 -14.49 8.43
CA SER A 11 -2.21 -14.96 8.34
C SER A 11 -1.19 -13.94 8.87
N ALA A 12 -1.65 -12.75 9.30
CA ALA A 12 -0.75 -11.69 9.74
C ALA A 12 -0.03 -12.04 11.04
N GLN A 13 1.30 -11.96 10.99
CA GLN A 13 2.20 -12.15 12.12
C GLN A 13 3.06 -10.89 12.27
N PRO A 14 2.71 -9.97 13.19
CA PRO A 14 3.52 -8.80 13.48
C PRO A 14 4.76 -9.18 14.31
N GLY A 15 5.90 -8.56 14.01
CA GLY A 15 7.12 -8.67 14.79
C GLY A 15 7.13 -7.73 15.99
N PHE A 16 7.77 -8.18 17.08
CA PHE A 16 7.94 -7.42 18.31
C PHE A 16 9.43 -7.41 18.71
N ASP A 17 9.86 -6.34 19.36
CA ASP A 17 11.20 -6.28 19.95
C ASP A 17 11.31 -7.15 21.21
N ALA A 18 12.51 -7.19 21.81
CA ALA A 18 12.77 -7.99 23.01
C ALA A 18 11.95 -7.56 24.24
N ALA A 19 11.43 -6.32 24.26
CA ALA A 19 10.56 -5.82 25.33
C ALA A 19 9.07 -6.09 25.05
N GLY A 20 8.73 -6.69 23.89
CA GLY A 20 7.35 -6.93 23.47
C GLY A 20 6.70 -5.72 22.80
N THR A 21 7.47 -4.71 22.38
CA THR A 21 6.95 -3.55 21.65
C THR A 21 6.76 -3.90 20.18
N PHE A 22 5.61 -3.55 19.61
CA PHE A 22 5.33 -3.77 18.19
C PHE A 22 6.30 -2.96 17.33
N VAL A 23 6.99 -3.63 16.40
CA VAL A 23 7.86 -2.97 15.43
C VAL A 23 7.02 -2.39 14.29
N GLY A 24 6.50 -1.19 14.49
CA GLY A 24 5.53 -0.57 13.57
C GLY A 24 6.05 -0.22 12.17
N SER A 25 7.36 -0.22 11.95
CA SER A 25 7.99 0.11 10.66
C SER A 25 8.16 -1.08 9.72
N SER A 26 8.14 -2.32 10.23
CA SER A 26 8.53 -3.51 9.47
C SER A 26 8.02 -4.81 10.12
N TYR A 27 8.50 -5.97 9.64
CA TYR A 27 8.27 -7.30 10.22
C TYR A 27 6.81 -7.73 10.40
N VAL A 28 5.88 -7.21 9.61
CA VAL A 28 4.57 -7.83 9.43
C VAL A 28 4.70 -8.86 8.31
N HIS A 29 4.51 -10.14 8.64
CA HIS A 29 4.49 -11.23 7.67
C HIS A 29 3.04 -11.68 7.44
N ALA A 30 2.61 -11.73 6.18
CA ALA A 30 1.26 -12.19 5.80
C ALA A 30 1.25 -12.68 4.36
N THR A 31 0.18 -13.37 3.97
CA THR A 31 -0.04 -13.74 2.56
C THR A 31 -0.34 -12.50 1.70
N ALA A 32 -0.08 -12.60 0.38
CA ALA A 32 -0.42 -11.53 -0.56
C ALA A 32 -1.92 -11.19 -0.52
N ARG A 33 -2.79 -12.18 -0.30
CA ARG A 33 -4.23 -11.98 -0.17
C ARG A 33 -4.59 -11.16 1.07
N ASP A 34 -3.89 -11.34 2.18
CA ASP A 34 -4.12 -10.55 3.39
C ASP A 34 -3.62 -9.12 3.22
N PHE A 35 -2.46 -8.92 2.60
CA PHE A 35 -2.04 -7.56 2.21
C PHE A 35 -2.99 -6.90 1.21
N ALA A 36 -3.65 -7.67 0.34
CA ALA A 36 -4.66 -7.14 -0.57
C ALA A 36 -5.90 -6.64 0.20
N ARG A 37 -6.27 -7.27 1.33
CA ARG A 37 -7.32 -6.77 2.22
C ARG A 37 -6.95 -5.44 2.85
N PHE A 38 -5.70 -5.28 3.29
CA PHE A 38 -5.19 -3.99 3.77
C PHE A 38 -5.24 -2.91 2.67
N GLY A 39 -4.78 -3.24 1.46
CA GLY A 39 -4.91 -2.35 0.30
C GLY A 39 -6.36 -1.99 -0.02
N LEU A 40 -7.28 -2.95 0.04
CA LEU A 40 -8.70 -2.73 -0.20
C LEU A 40 -9.34 -1.85 0.88
N LEU A 41 -8.99 -2.03 2.16
CA LEU A 41 -9.40 -1.12 3.23
C LEU A 41 -8.99 0.33 2.90
N ALA A 42 -7.74 0.52 2.46
CA ALA A 42 -7.25 1.83 2.07
C ALA A 42 -7.98 2.37 0.83
N LEU A 43 -8.14 1.56 -0.22
CA LEU A 43 -8.87 1.91 -1.44
C LEU A 43 -10.31 2.35 -1.17
N ARG A 44 -10.95 1.77 -0.14
CA ARG A 44 -12.31 2.11 0.32
C ARG A 44 -12.36 3.18 1.41
N GLY A 45 -11.31 3.99 1.57
CA GLY A 45 -11.30 5.12 2.51
C GLY A 45 -11.41 4.70 3.98
N GLY A 46 -10.91 3.50 4.33
CA GLY A 46 -10.97 2.98 5.68
C GLY A 46 -12.29 2.30 6.05
N ARG A 47 -13.17 2.04 5.08
CA ARG A 47 -14.42 1.29 5.28
C ARG A 47 -14.22 -0.19 4.99
N TRP A 48 -14.79 -1.02 5.85
CA TRP A 48 -14.80 -2.47 5.68
C TRP A 48 -16.17 -3.01 6.08
N ASP A 49 -16.80 -3.77 5.18
CA ASP A 49 -18.08 -4.45 5.42
C ASP A 49 -19.15 -3.53 6.07
N GLY A 50 -19.34 -2.35 5.47
CA GLY A 50 -20.30 -1.35 5.94
C GLY A 50 -19.86 -0.53 7.15
N ARG A 51 -18.79 -0.92 7.87
CA ARG A 51 -18.26 -0.22 9.04
C ARG A 51 -17.09 0.71 8.69
N GLN A 52 -17.07 1.89 9.30
CA GLN A 52 -15.91 2.79 9.27
C GLN A 52 -14.88 2.33 10.30
N LEU A 53 -13.73 1.81 9.86
CA LEU A 53 -12.66 1.32 10.75
C LEU A 53 -11.59 2.38 11.01
N LEU A 54 -11.25 3.18 10.00
CA LEU A 54 -10.35 4.32 10.14
C LEU A 54 -11.17 5.62 10.15
N PRO A 55 -10.73 6.71 10.78
CA PRO A 55 -11.45 7.98 10.70
C PRO A 55 -11.73 8.39 9.24
N GLU A 56 -12.87 9.04 9.00
CA GLU A 56 -13.19 9.58 7.68
C GLU A 56 -12.07 10.55 7.23
N GLY A 57 -11.65 10.46 5.96
CA GLY A 57 -10.54 11.24 5.42
C GLY A 57 -9.14 10.80 5.88
N TRP A 58 -9.00 9.78 6.74
CA TRP A 58 -7.68 9.33 7.22
C TRP A 58 -6.78 8.84 6.09
N ILE A 59 -7.34 8.06 5.14
CA ILE A 59 -6.57 7.60 3.98
C ILE A 59 -6.19 8.76 3.08
N ASP A 60 -7.12 9.69 2.79
CA ASP A 60 -6.86 10.87 1.97
C ASP A 60 -5.77 11.75 2.59
N HIS A 61 -5.81 11.96 3.90
CA HIS A 61 -4.76 12.62 4.65
C HIS A 61 -3.41 11.88 4.51
N GLY A 62 -3.41 10.55 4.57
CA GLY A 62 -2.23 9.70 4.41
C GLY A 62 -1.61 9.82 3.01
N ARG A 63 -2.42 9.78 1.96
CA ARG A 63 -1.96 9.84 0.56
C ARG A 63 -1.83 11.25 0.00
N THR A 64 -2.08 12.30 0.79
CA THR A 64 -1.83 13.68 0.37
C THR A 64 -0.32 13.93 0.37
N PRO A 65 0.30 14.27 -0.79
CA PRO A 65 1.73 14.56 -0.85
C PRO A 65 2.13 15.68 0.11
N ARG A 66 3.15 15.42 0.93
CA ARG A 66 3.76 16.38 1.86
C ARG A 66 5.25 16.60 1.63
N SER A 67 5.88 15.70 0.89
CA SER A 67 7.24 15.87 0.39
C SER A 67 7.36 15.37 -1.04
N ILE A 68 8.32 15.94 -1.75
CA ILE A 68 8.73 15.53 -3.09
C ILE A 68 10.23 15.31 -3.01
N ASP A 69 10.68 14.14 -3.42
CA ASP A 69 12.09 13.83 -3.55
C ASP A 69 12.70 14.71 -4.66
N PRO A 70 13.73 15.51 -4.37
CA PRO A 70 14.32 16.42 -5.36
C PRO A 70 15.06 15.68 -6.48
N ASP A 71 15.51 14.44 -6.25
CA ASP A 71 16.35 13.70 -7.19
C ASP A 71 15.51 12.98 -8.25
N ASP A 72 14.35 12.44 -7.87
CA ASP A 72 13.50 11.65 -8.76
C ASP A 72 12.03 12.10 -8.84
N GLY A 73 11.65 13.15 -8.12
CA GLY A 73 10.31 13.72 -8.14
C GLY A 73 9.25 12.86 -7.45
N ARG A 74 9.61 11.76 -6.80
CA ARG A 74 8.66 10.88 -6.11
C ARG A 74 7.99 11.62 -4.97
N ARG A 75 6.68 11.44 -4.87
CA ARG A 75 5.85 12.12 -3.88
C ARG A 75 5.55 11.19 -2.73
N TYR A 76 5.59 11.73 -1.52
CA TYR A 76 5.32 10.98 -0.30
C TYR A 76 4.37 11.77 0.61
N GLY A 77 3.36 11.08 1.14
CA GLY A 77 2.42 11.59 2.13
C GLY A 77 2.75 11.08 3.54
N ALA A 78 1.75 10.95 4.40
CA ALA A 78 1.90 10.25 5.68
C ALA A 78 1.83 8.73 5.46
N HIS A 79 3.00 8.11 5.32
CA HIS A 79 3.21 6.66 5.13
C HIS A 79 2.84 6.06 3.76
N TRP A 80 2.44 6.90 2.81
CA TRP A 80 2.12 6.46 1.45
C TRP A 80 2.99 7.16 0.42
N TRP A 81 3.53 6.39 -0.51
CA TRP A 81 4.01 6.94 -1.78
C TRP A 81 2.81 7.24 -2.67
N VAL A 82 2.91 8.28 -3.48
CA VAL A 82 1.78 8.80 -4.25
C VAL A 82 2.20 9.01 -5.69
N THR A 83 1.42 8.51 -6.64
CA THR A 83 1.64 8.89 -8.04
C THR A 83 1.19 10.32 -8.22
N GLY A 84 1.75 11.05 -9.19
CA GLY A 84 1.47 12.47 -9.37
C GLY A 84 0.02 12.75 -9.80
N ALA A 85 -0.15 13.53 -10.87
CA ALA A 85 -1.46 13.63 -11.51
C ALA A 85 -1.85 12.30 -12.21
N ASP A 86 -0.89 11.41 -12.40
CA ASP A 86 -1.06 10.15 -13.15
C ASP A 86 -1.90 9.16 -12.33
N HIS A 87 -3.08 8.83 -12.87
CA HIS A 87 -4.08 7.85 -12.40
C HIS A 87 -4.49 7.94 -10.91
N GLY A 88 -4.03 8.94 -10.15
CA GLY A 88 -4.35 9.18 -8.75
C GLY A 88 -3.98 8.01 -7.81
N GLY A 89 -3.02 7.17 -8.17
CA GLY A 89 -2.60 6.00 -7.38
C GLY A 89 -1.76 6.33 -6.15
N PHE A 90 -1.63 5.37 -5.26
CA PHE A 90 -0.80 5.45 -4.05
C PHE A 90 -0.37 4.05 -3.61
N TRP A 91 0.79 3.93 -2.97
CA TRP A 91 1.32 2.62 -2.62
C TRP A 91 2.16 2.60 -1.34
N ALA A 92 2.17 1.44 -0.70
CA ALA A 92 3.16 1.09 0.31
C ALA A 92 4.33 0.37 -0.38
N ASN A 93 5.56 0.72 -0.01
CA ASN A 93 6.78 0.13 -0.56
C ASN A 93 7.59 -0.51 0.58
N GLY A 94 8.07 -1.73 0.37
CA GLY A 94 8.91 -2.45 1.33
C GLY A 94 10.21 -2.94 0.71
N PHE A 95 11.15 -3.28 1.59
CA PHE A 95 12.47 -3.80 1.22
C PHE A 95 12.39 -5.05 0.31
N ASP A 96 13.37 -5.23 -0.57
CA ASP A 96 13.43 -6.30 -1.58
C ASP A 96 12.22 -6.37 -2.54
N GLY A 97 11.54 -5.23 -2.70
CA GLY A 97 10.51 -5.01 -3.70
C GLY A 97 9.09 -5.40 -3.27
N GLN A 98 8.78 -5.47 -1.97
CA GLN A 98 7.38 -5.61 -1.57
C GLN A 98 6.59 -4.36 -2.01
N SER A 99 5.35 -4.53 -2.45
CA SER A 99 4.45 -3.41 -2.68
C SER A 99 2.98 -3.75 -2.58
N ILE A 100 2.21 -2.75 -2.14
CA ILE A 100 0.75 -2.73 -2.19
C ILE A 100 0.35 -1.44 -2.91
N LEU A 101 0.01 -1.53 -4.19
CA LEU A 101 -0.46 -0.41 -5.00
C LEU A 101 -1.99 -0.36 -4.96
N CYS A 102 -2.53 0.82 -4.74
CA CYS A 102 -3.96 1.12 -4.79
C CYS A 102 -4.22 2.17 -5.88
N VAL A 103 -5.14 1.90 -6.79
CA VAL A 103 -5.52 2.80 -7.89
C VAL A 103 -7.03 3.05 -7.85
N PRO A 104 -7.48 4.14 -7.18
CA PRO A 104 -8.90 4.44 -7.03
C PRO A 104 -9.67 4.51 -8.35
N ALA A 105 -9.08 5.13 -9.38
CA ALA A 105 -9.72 5.29 -10.70
C ALA A 105 -10.01 3.96 -11.40
N ALA A 106 -9.29 2.90 -11.05
CA ALA A 106 -9.41 1.56 -11.65
C ALA A 106 -10.10 0.56 -10.72
N ASP A 107 -10.52 0.98 -9.52
CA ASP A 107 -10.95 0.09 -8.44
C ASP A 107 -9.99 -1.10 -8.19
N LEU A 108 -8.68 -0.82 -8.22
CA LEU A 108 -7.64 -1.84 -8.32
C LEU A 108 -6.71 -1.83 -7.10
N VAL A 109 -6.39 -3.03 -6.62
CA VAL A 109 -5.27 -3.29 -5.69
C VAL A 109 -4.31 -4.29 -6.33
N VAL A 110 -3.02 -3.94 -6.41
CA VAL A 110 -1.95 -4.83 -6.86
C VAL A 110 -1.00 -5.10 -5.70
N VAL A 111 -0.90 -6.36 -5.30
CA VAL A 111 0.08 -6.80 -4.29
C VAL A 111 1.17 -7.60 -4.96
N ARG A 112 2.41 -7.24 -4.63
CA ARG A 112 3.60 -7.97 -5.06
C ARG A 112 4.47 -8.24 -3.83
N LEU A 113 4.66 -9.52 -3.53
CA LEU A 113 5.63 -10.00 -2.55
C LEU A 113 6.76 -10.69 -3.30
N GLY A 114 8.01 -10.43 -2.93
CA GLY A 114 9.13 -11.05 -3.63
C GLY A 114 10.48 -10.70 -3.03
N ARG A 115 11.53 -11.34 -3.54
CA ARG A 115 12.92 -11.00 -3.20
C ARG A 115 13.61 -10.52 -4.46
N SER A 116 13.70 -9.20 -4.62
CA SER A 116 14.37 -8.57 -5.76
C SER A 116 15.47 -7.63 -5.30
N PRO A 117 16.65 -7.67 -5.94
CA PRO A 117 17.71 -6.73 -5.65
C PRO A 117 17.27 -5.30 -6.00
N GLN A 118 17.91 -4.33 -5.37
CA GLN A 118 17.62 -2.91 -5.57
C GLN A 118 17.79 -2.46 -7.03
N SER A 119 18.66 -3.10 -7.80
CA SER A 119 18.83 -2.85 -9.24
C SER A 119 17.56 -3.10 -10.06
N CYS A 120 16.57 -3.82 -9.53
CA CYS A 120 15.27 -4.03 -10.18
C CYS A 120 14.22 -2.97 -9.80
N ALA A 121 14.54 -2.00 -8.94
CA ALA A 121 13.54 -1.07 -8.39
C ALA A 121 12.77 -0.31 -9.47
N ASP A 122 13.45 0.25 -10.46
CA ASP A 122 12.81 1.02 -11.53
C ASP A 122 11.98 0.14 -12.47
N ALA A 123 12.46 -1.06 -12.77
CA ALA A 123 11.71 -2.04 -13.56
C ALA A 123 10.41 -2.47 -12.84
N LEU A 124 10.47 -2.66 -11.52
CA LEU A 124 9.28 -2.97 -10.72
C LEU A 124 8.32 -1.79 -10.64
N LEU A 125 8.82 -0.56 -10.57
CA LEU A 125 7.99 0.64 -10.60
C LEU A 125 7.28 0.78 -11.95
N GLY A 126 8.00 0.61 -13.06
CA GLY A 126 7.43 0.65 -14.41
C GLY A 126 6.40 -0.46 -14.64
N TRP A 127 6.68 -1.68 -14.19
CA TRP A 127 5.73 -2.80 -14.27
C TRP A 127 4.41 -2.52 -13.53
N ARG A 128 4.47 -1.90 -12.34
CA ARG A 128 3.28 -1.50 -11.57
C ARG A 128 2.44 -0.48 -12.34
N GLY A 129 3.08 0.53 -12.94
CA GLY A 129 2.40 1.54 -13.76
C GLY A 129 1.71 0.91 -14.96
N ALA A 130 2.43 0.07 -15.71
CA ALA A 130 1.88 -0.63 -16.87
C ALA A 130 0.67 -1.52 -16.53
N MET A 131 0.64 -2.16 -15.35
CA MET A 131 -0.54 -2.89 -14.89
C MET A 131 -1.74 -1.98 -14.64
N ALA A 132 -1.53 -0.82 -14.01
CA ALA A 132 -2.60 0.14 -13.75
C ALA A 132 -3.17 0.69 -15.07
N ASP A 133 -2.30 1.07 -16.00
CA ASP A 133 -2.69 1.60 -17.31
C ASP A 133 -3.46 0.56 -18.13
N ALA A 134 -3.02 -0.70 -18.12
CA ALA A 134 -3.70 -1.77 -18.83
C ALA A 134 -5.12 -2.04 -18.31
N VAL A 135 -5.33 -1.96 -16.99
CA VAL A 135 -6.67 -2.12 -16.39
C VAL A 135 -7.55 -0.91 -16.70
N LEU A 136 -7.01 0.30 -16.61
CA LEU A 136 -7.74 1.53 -16.95
C LEU A 136 -8.18 1.58 -18.42
N ALA A 137 -7.34 1.08 -19.34
CA ALA A 137 -7.66 1.06 -20.76
C ALA A 137 -8.72 0.01 -21.15
N ALA A 138 -9.01 -0.95 -20.27
CA ALA A 138 -9.95 -2.04 -20.51
C ALA A 138 -11.38 -1.76 -20.00
N GLY A 139 -11.58 -0.69 -19.23
CA GLY A 139 -12.88 -0.25 -18.70
C GLY A 139 -13.47 0.90 -19.49
#